data_AF-A0A068UY95-F1
#
_entry.id   AF-A0A068UY95-F1
#
_cell.length_a   1.000
_cell.length_b   1.000
_cell.length_c   1.000
_cell.angle_alpha   90.00
_cell.angle_beta   90.00
_cell.angle_gamma   90.00
#
_symmetry.space_group_name_H-M   'P 1'
#
loop_
_entity.id
_entity.type
_entity.pdbx_description
1 polymer ?
#
loop_
_entity_poly.entity_id
_entity_poly.type
_entity_poly.pdbx_seq_one_letter_code
_entity_poly.pdbx_strand_id
1 'polypeptide(L)'
;MSGESSTALSNGNAGAPSDPHRTYEVVVAATSKMGIGMGGKVPWKLPTDLKFFKDITVTTSDPTKKNAVIMGRKTWESIPLEHRPLPGRLNVVLTRSGSFDIATAENVVICGSLLSALELLAASPYCLSIEKVFVIGGGEILKESLNAPECDAIHITEIDADIECDTFIPAIDSSEFQPWYSSFPSIENKLRHSFTTYVRVRNSGVEPISQTNGVIPGNSLDIAKIEVKTFSFLPKMIFERHEEHKYLRLVEDIILNGTAKDDRTGTGTMSKFGSQMRFNLRKSFPLLTTKA
;
A
#
# COMPACT_ATOMS: atom_id res chain seq x y z
N MET A 1 55.95 -7.64 -42.40
CA MET A 1 55.56 -6.50 -41.55
C MET A 1 54.04 -6.41 -41.58
N SER A 2 53.44 -6.82 -40.47
CA SER A 2 52.09 -6.51 -39.97
C SER A 2 50.94 -6.29 -40.96
N GLY A 3 50.15 -7.35 -41.16
CA GLY A 3 48.74 -7.23 -41.52
C GLY A 3 47.90 -7.05 -40.26
N GLU A 4 47.05 -6.03 -40.23
CA GLU A 4 46.06 -5.80 -39.17
C GLU A 4 44.75 -6.48 -39.56
N SER A 5 44.41 -7.54 -38.84
CA SER A 5 43.10 -8.18 -38.85
C SER A 5 42.24 -7.49 -37.79
N SER A 6 41.19 -6.80 -38.23
CA SER A 6 40.20 -6.16 -37.38
C SER A 6 39.31 -7.22 -36.72
N THR A 7 39.56 -7.53 -35.46
CA THR A 7 38.67 -8.33 -34.62
C THR A 7 37.51 -7.47 -34.12
N ALA A 8 36.34 -7.63 -34.75
CA ALA A 8 35.08 -7.14 -34.21
C ALA A 8 34.70 -7.96 -32.98
N LEU A 9 34.83 -7.37 -31.79
CA LEU A 9 34.26 -7.92 -30.56
C LEU A 9 32.76 -7.60 -30.53
N SER A 10 31.95 -8.63 -30.79
CA SER A 10 30.52 -8.63 -30.53
C SER A 10 30.29 -8.63 -29.02
N ASN A 11 30.01 -7.47 -28.44
CA ASN A 11 29.47 -7.44 -27.09
C ASN A 11 27.99 -7.80 -27.16
N GLY A 12 27.69 -9.01 -26.71
CA GLY A 12 26.34 -9.51 -26.50
C GLY A 12 25.56 -8.53 -25.63
N ASN A 13 24.47 -8.03 -26.19
CA ASN A 13 23.46 -7.28 -25.47
C ASN A 13 22.70 -8.28 -24.58
N ALA A 14 23.33 -8.67 -23.47
CA ALA A 14 22.64 -9.33 -22.38
C ALA A 14 21.66 -8.29 -21.83
N GLY A 15 20.36 -8.56 -21.99
CA GLY A 15 19.30 -7.72 -21.46
C GLY A 15 19.55 -7.44 -19.98
N ALA A 16 19.96 -6.21 -19.68
CA ALA A 16 19.97 -5.72 -18.32
C ALA A 16 18.53 -5.82 -17.81
N PRO A 17 18.28 -6.38 -16.61
CA PRO A 17 16.97 -6.28 -16.00
C PRO A 17 16.65 -4.80 -15.89
N SER A 18 15.50 -4.39 -16.43
CA SER A 18 14.94 -3.05 -16.23
C SER A 18 15.06 -2.72 -14.74
N ASP A 19 15.86 -1.73 -14.41
CA ASP A 19 16.14 -1.31 -13.05
C ASP A 19 14.78 -1.11 -12.34
N PRO A 20 14.39 -1.94 -11.36
CA PRO A 20 13.05 -1.84 -10.83
C PRO A 20 13.03 -0.60 -9.94
N HIS A 21 12.58 0.52 -10.51
CA HIS A 21 12.27 1.71 -9.75
C HIS A 21 11.45 1.32 -8.53
N ARG A 22 11.83 1.86 -7.36
CA ARG A 22 11.15 1.55 -6.10
C ARG A 22 9.67 1.91 -6.22
N THR A 23 8.79 0.97 -5.90
CA THR A 23 7.34 1.23 -5.87
C THR A 23 6.94 1.99 -4.62
N TYR A 24 5.71 2.52 -4.61
CA TYR A 24 5.16 3.28 -3.50
C TYR A 24 3.69 2.98 -3.24
N GLU A 25 3.23 3.41 -2.08
CA GLU A 25 1.80 3.40 -1.71
C GLU A 25 1.33 4.85 -1.55
N VAL A 26 0.05 5.11 -1.78
CA VAL A 26 -0.57 6.43 -1.55
C VAL A 26 -1.32 6.42 -0.23
N VAL A 27 -1.23 7.51 0.53
CA VAL A 27 -2.09 7.76 1.70
C VAL A 27 -2.78 9.10 1.54
N VAL A 28 -4.11 9.10 1.52
CA VAL A 28 -4.91 10.31 1.26
C VAL A 28 -6.26 10.27 1.98
N ALA A 29 -6.81 11.44 2.30
CA ALA A 29 -8.20 11.58 2.70
C ALA A 29 -8.93 12.41 1.64
N ALA A 30 -10.11 11.95 1.21
CA ALA A 30 -10.86 12.63 0.16
C ALA A 30 -12.37 12.58 0.39
N THR A 31 -13.07 13.60 -0.09
CA THR A 31 -14.54 13.62 -0.15
C THR A 31 -15.07 12.67 -1.22
N SER A 32 -16.39 12.47 -1.26
CA SER A 32 -17.06 11.70 -2.33
C SER A 32 -16.81 12.22 -3.75
N LYS A 33 -16.43 13.50 -3.89
CA LYS A 33 -16.07 14.16 -5.15
C LYS A 33 -14.54 14.20 -5.40
N MET A 34 -13.76 13.42 -4.66
CA MET A 34 -12.30 13.39 -4.71
C MET A 34 -11.62 14.73 -4.36
N GLY A 35 -12.29 15.56 -3.55
CA GLY A 35 -11.72 16.79 -3.01
C GLY A 35 -10.83 16.49 -1.79
N ILE A 36 -9.63 17.10 -1.75
CA ILE A 36 -8.62 16.83 -0.71
C ILE A 36 -8.17 18.08 0.06
N GLY A 37 -8.51 19.27 -0.43
CA GLY A 37 -7.98 20.51 0.10
C GLY A 37 -8.82 21.74 -0.25
N MET A 38 -8.72 22.76 0.60
CA MET A 38 -9.25 24.09 0.41
C MET A 38 -8.26 25.12 0.99
N GLY A 39 -7.88 26.12 0.19
CA GLY A 39 -6.96 27.19 0.64
C GLY A 39 -5.61 26.67 1.12
N GLY A 40 -5.11 25.58 0.52
CA GLY A 40 -3.85 24.95 0.90
C GLY A 40 -3.89 24.16 2.23
N LYS A 41 -5.08 23.92 2.79
CA LYS A 41 -5.27 23.16 4.03
C LYS A 41 -6.29 22.04 3.82
N VAL A 42 -6.27 21.07 4.73
CA VAL A 42 -7.32 20.04 4.83
C VAL A 42 -8.58 20.70 5.44
N PRO A 43 -9.74 20.66 4.78
CA PRO A 43 -10.93 21.42 5.20
C PRO A 43 -11.75 20.75 6.32
N TRP A 44 -11.30 19.60 6.82
CA TRP A 44 -11.91 18.88 7.93
C TRP A 44 -10.91 18.67 9.07
N LYS A 45 -11.46 18.36 10.25
CA LYS A 45 -10.69 17.95 11.43
C LYS A 45 -11.12 16.55 11.86
N LEU A 46 -10.31 15.56 11.50
CA LEU A 46 -10.53 14.15 11.82
C LEU A 46 -9.30 13.57 12.54
N PRO A 47 -9.24 13.66 13.87
CA PRO A 47 -8.18 13.01 14.65
C PRO A 47 -8.00 11.51 14.37
N THR A 48 -9.07 10.77 14.06
CA THR A 48 -8.95 9.34 13.70
C THR A 48 -8.22 9.14 12.38
N ASP A 49 -8.42 10.03 11.40
CA ASP A 49 -7.72 10.05 10.12
C ASP A 49 -6.23 10.38 10.29
N LEU A 50 -5.90 11.41 11.07
CA LEU A 50 -4.50 11.74 11.37
C LEU A 50 -3.78 10.59 12.09
N LYS A 51 -4.48 9.89 13.00
CA LYS A 51 -3.95 8.70 13.64
C LYS A 51 -3.72 7.58 12.62
N PHE A 52 -4.70 7.31 11.75
CA PHE A 52 -4.55 6.31 10.69
C PHE A 52 -3.37 6.61 9.77
N PHE A 53 -3.24 7.86 9.31
CA PHE A 53 -2.10 8.35 8.53
C PHE A 53 -0.77 8.15 9.24
N LYS A 54 -0.69 8.49 10.54
CA LYS A 54 0.53 8.29 11.33
C LYS A 54 0.86 6.81 11.44
N ASP A 55 -0.11 6.00 11.86
CA ASP A 55 0.07 4.58 12.12
C ASP A 55 0.56 3.87 10.85
N ILE A 56 -0.07 4.13 9.70
CA ILE A 56 0.30 3.48 8.44
C ILE A 56 1.69 3.92 7.94
N THR A 57 1.99 5.22 8.00
CA THR A 57 3.24 5.74 7.46
C THR A 57 4.44 5.51 8.38
N VAL A 58 4.25 5.31 9.69
CA VAL A 58 5.36 5.09 10.63
C VAL A 58 5.70 3.62 10.84
N THR A 59 4.74 2.72 10.64
CA THR A 59 4.91 1.31 11.00
C THR A 59 5.75 0.56 9.97
N THR A 60 6.80 -0.09 10.45
CA THR A 60 7.65 -1.01 9.69
C THR A 60 7.50 -2.44 10.21
N SER A 61 7.85 -3.41 9.38
CA SER A 61 7.97 -4.81 9.78
C SER A 61 9.33 -5.07 10.42
N ASP A 62 10.37 -4.39 9.93
CA ASP A 62 11.71 -4.36 10.50
C ASP A 62 11.88 -3.13 11.42
N PRO A 63 12.08 -3.32 12.74
CA PRO A 63 12.23 -2.21 13.69
C PRO A 63 13.51 -1.40 13.50
N THR A 64 14.47 -1.88 12.70
CA THR A 64 15.70 -1.15 12.37
C THR A 64 15.54 -0.19 11.19
N LYS A 65 14.44 -0.30 10.45
CA LYS A 65 14.14 0.53 9.28
C LYS A 65 13.16 1.64 9.59
N LYS A 66 13.11 2.62 8.69
CA LYS A 66 12.07 3.68 8.67
C LYS A 66 11.27 3.59 7.37
N ASN A 67 10.15 4.29 7.30
CA ASN A 67 9.49 4.55 6.01
C ASN A 67 9.82 5.96 5.52
N ALA A 68 9.67 6.17 4.22
CA ALA A 68 9.77 7.47 3.58
C ALA A 68 8.38 8.02 3.23
N VAL A 69 8.18 9.32 3.39
CA VAL A 69 6.99 10.05 2.96
C VAL A 69 7.39 11.10 1.92
N ILE A 70 6.86 10.99 0.72
CA ILE A 70 7.07 11.91 -0.40
C ILE A 70 5.91 12.89 -0.45
N MET A 71 6.23 14.19 -0.47
CA MET A 71 5.23 15.24 -0.57
C MET A 71 5.70 16.44 -1.39
N GLY A 72 4.77 17.23 -1.87
CA GLY A 72 5.08 18.48 -2.58
C GLY A 72 5.33 19.64 -1.63
N ARG A 73 6.06 20.66 -2.11
CA ARG A 73 6.36 21.89 -1.35
C ARG A 73 5.14 22.50 -0.65
N LYS A 74 4.00 22.64 -1.34
CA LYS A 74 2.77 23.23 -0.75
C LYS A 74 2.22 22.37 0.40
N THR A 75 2.29 21.04 0.27
CA THR A 75 1.88 20.10 1.34
C THR A 75 2.86 20.17 2.50
N TRP A 76 4.15 20.19 2.21
CA TRP A 76 5.17 20.41 3.25
C TRP A 76 4.85 21.68 4.03
N GLU A 77 4.64 22.80 3.34
CA GLU A 77 4.33 24.13 3.90
C GLU A 77 3.03 24.18 4.72
N SER A 78 2.05 23.30 4.45
CA SER A 78 0.79 23.24 5.19
C SER A 78 0.87 22.46 6.50
N ILE A 79 1.90 21.61 6.69
CA ILE A 79 2.12 20.89 7.94
C ILE A 79 2.55 21.88 9.04
N PRO A 80 1.90 21.91 10.22
CA PRO A 80 2.31 22.78 11.33
C PRO A 80 3.78 22.61 11.70
N LEU A 81 4.45 23.70 12.11
CA LEU A 81 5.90 23.70 12.38
C LEU A 81 6.29 22.71 13.49
N GLU A 82 5.44 22.56 14.50
CA GLU A 82 5.60 21.60 15.60
C GLU A 82 5.49 20.12 15.16
N HIS A 83 5.05 19.87 13.93
CA HIS A 83 4.87 18.53 13.36
C HIS A 83 5.75 18.29 12.13
N ARG A 84 6.59 19.27 11.78
CA ARG A 84 7.50 19.23 10.64
C ARG A 84 8.96 19.19 11.13
N PRO A 85 9.79 18.23 10.68
CA PRO A 85 9.45 17.07 9.84
C PRO A 85 8.52 16.09 10.53
N LEU A 86 7.83 15.25 9.75
CA LEU A 86 7.00 14.19 10.30
C LEU A 86 7.88 13.16 11.03
N PRO A 87 7.73 12.98 12.36
CA PRO A 87 8.66 12.17 13.16
C PRO A 87 8.59 10.69 12.80
N GLY A 88 9.71 9.99 12.96
CA GLY A 88 9.85 8.55 12.70
C GLY A 88 9.94 8.16 11.23
N ARG A 89 9.99 9.15 10.32
CA ARG A 89 9.97 8.95 8.87
C ARG A 89 11.04 9.79 8.18
N LEU A 90 11.52 9.31 7.04
CA LEU A 90 12.30 10.14 6.11
C LEU A 90 11.31 11.02 5.32
N ASN A 91 11.47 12.33 5.40
CA ASN A 91 10.60 13.27 4.70
C ASN A 91 11.25 13.68 3.38
N VAL A 92 10.61 13.39 2.25
CA VAL A 92 11.11 13.76 0.93
C VAL A 92 10.20 14.85 0.36
N VAL A 93 10.77 16.03 0.13
CA VAL A 93 10.04 17.20 -0.35
C VAL A 93 10.37 17.45 -1.81
N LEU A 94 9.35 17.41 -2.66
CA LEU A 94 9.47 17.70 -4.08
C LEU A 94 9.38 19.22 -4.33
N THR A 95 10.44 19.79 -4.88
CA THR A 95 10.49 21.20 -5.28
C THR A 95 11.35 21.40 -6.53
N ARG A 96 10.90 22.30 -7.42
CA ARG A 96 11.66 22.72 -8.61
C ARG A 96 12.62 23.87 -8.31
N SER A 97 12.40 24.59 -7.21
CA SER A 97 13.23 25.70 -6.75
C SER A 97 14.43 25.10 -6.00
N GLY A 98 15.58 24.99 -6.67
CA GLY A 98 16.79 24.34 -6.16
C GLY A 98 17.44 25.00 -4.92
N SER A 99 16.89 26.11 -4.43
CA SER A 99 17.27 26.76 -3.19
C SER A 99 16.08 26.78 -2.23
N PHE A 100 16.02 25.81 -1.35
CA PHE A 100 15.09 25.82 -0.22
C PHE A 100 15.87 25.49 1.04
N ASP A 101 15.81 26.36 2.05
CA ASP A 101 16.48 26.22 3.36
C ASP A 101 15.96 25.03 4.20
N ILE A 102 15.24 24.08 3.60
CA ILE A 102 14.74 22.84 4.22
C ILE A 102 15.88 21.84 4.44
N ALA A 103 16.93 21.88 3.62
CA ALA A 103 17.98 20.85 3.58
C ALA A 103 18.82 20.75 4.87
N THR A 104 18.62 21.63 5.85
CA THR A 104 19.33 21.60 7.15
C THR A 104 18.62 20.77 8.21
N ALA A 105 17.37 20.35 7.98
CA ALA A 105 16.63 19.54 8.94
C ALA A 105 16.99 18.05 8.82
N GLU A 106 17.30 17.43 9.95
CA GLU A 106 17.59 15.99 10.00
C GLU A 106 16.38 15.17 9.48
N ASN A 107 16.65 14.10 8.73
CA ASN A 107 15.62 13.25 8.11
C ASN A 107 14.74 13.96 7.07
N VAL A 108 15.26 15.01 6.40
CA VAL A 108 14.61 15.67 5.27
C VAL A 108 15.51 15.64 4.03
N VAL A 109 14.94 15.28 2.89
CA VAL A 109 15.60 15.24 1.58
C VAL A 109 14.79 16.03 0.57
N ILE A 110 15.47 16.72 -0.34
CA ILE A 110 14.85 17.48 -1.42
C ILE A 110 15.10 16.76 -2.74
N CYS A 111 14.04 16.58 -3.54
CA CYS A 111 14.11 16.01 -4.88
C CYS A 111 13.36 16.90 -5.89
N GLY A 112 13.77 16.85 -7.16
CA GLY A 112 13.16 17.67 -8.22
C GLY A 112 11.86 17.09 -8.79
N SER A 113 11.67 15.78 -8.66
CA SER A 113 10.54 15.02 -9.20
C SER A 113 10.28 13.75 -8.41
N LEU A 114 9.09 13.16 -8.59
CA LEU A 114 8.77 11.84 -8.02
C LEU A 114 9.78 10.78 -8.48
N LEU A 115 10.10 10.73 -9.77
CA LEU A 115 11.07 9.79 -10.32
C LEU A 115 12.43 9.89 -9.62
N SER A 116 12.99 11.11 -9.50
CA SER A 116 14.28 11.31 -8.82
C SER A 116 14.25 10.91 -7.34
N ALA A 117 13.10 11.05 -6.68
CA ALA A 117 12.91 10.59 -5.31
C ALA A 117 12.93 9.05 -5.23
N LEU A 118 12.25 8.36 -6.15
CA LEU A 118 12.23 6.89 -6.18
C LEU A 118 13.61 6.32 -6.50
N GLU A 119 14.36 6.93 -7.43
CA GLU A 119 15.75 6.56 -7.73
C GLU A 119 16.65 6.74 -6.50
N LEU A 120 16.56 7.90 -5.82
CA LEU A 120 17.31 8.15 -4.59
C LEU A 120 16.97 7.13 -3.50
N LEU A 121 15.69 6.79 -3.33
CA LEU A 121 15.25 5.82 -2.34
C LEU A 121 15.60 4.37 -2.73
N ALA A 122 15.84 4.08 -4.01
CA ALA A 122 16.34 2.80 -4.50
C ALA A 122 17.86 2.63 -4.32
N ALA A 123 18.59 3.74 -4.11
CA ALA A 123 20.03 3.75 -3.94
C ALA A 123 20.48 3.66 -2.46
N SER A 124 21.74 3.31 -2.25
CA SER A 124 22.38 3.35 -0.92
C SER A 124 22.50 4.80 -0.42
N PRO A 125 22.28 5.09 0.88
CA PRO A 125 21.98 4.15 1.97
C PRO A 125 20.48 3.85 2.17
N TYR A 126 19.59 4.46 1.38
CA TYR A 126 18.14 4.39 1.59
C TYR A 126 17.54 3.04 1.24
N CYS A 127 18.09 2.30 0.28
CA CYS A 127 17.65 0.93 -0.03
C CYS A 127 17.80 -0.04 1.16
N LEU A 128 18.75 0.24 2.07
CA LEU A 128 19.01 -0.59 3.25
C LEU A 128 18.18 -0.14 4.47
N SER A 129 17.92 1.17 4.59
CA SER A 129 17.33 1.78 5.80
C SER A 129 15.85 2.15 5.67
N ILE A 130 15.34 2.29 4.44
CA ILE A 130 13.93 2.54 4.18
C ILE A 130 13.23 1.22 3.86
N GLU A 131 12.09 0.95 4.49
CA GLU A 131 11.24 -0.21 4.19
C GLU A 131 10.23 0.14 3.09
N LYS A 132 9.41 1.18 3.30
CA LYS A 132 8.36 1.58 2.36
C LYS A 132 8.41 3.06 1.99
N VAL A 133 7.78 3.37 0.86
CA VAL A 133 7.65 4.72 0.33
C VAL A 133 6.16 5.06 0.24
N PHE A 134 5.77 6.19 0.83
CA PHE A 134 4.41 6.69 0.79
C PHE A 134 4.34 8.03 0.08
N VAL A 135 3.48 8.17 -0.93
CA VAL A 135 3.14 9.48 -1.50
C VAL A 135 1.93 10.03 -0.76
N ILE A 136 2.07 11.24 -0.20
CA ILE A 136 1.09 11.80 0.76
C ILE A 136 0.46 13.13 0.29
N GLY A 137 0.68 13.53 -0.96
CA GLY A 137 0.15 14.79 -1.51
C GLY A 137 1.22 15.76 -2.01
N GLY A 138 0.88 16.92 -2.58
CA GLY A 138 -0.47 17.46 -2.74
C GLY A 138 -1.14 17.06 -4.04
N GLY A 139 -2.20 17.78 -4.42
CA GLY A 139 -3.02 17.44 -5.58
C GLY A 139 -2.25 17.27 -6.90
N GLU A 140 -1.24 18.11 -7.16
CA GLU A 140 -0.40 17.99 -8.37
C GLU A 140 0.35 16.65 -8.42
N ILE A 141 0.93 16.21 -7.30
CA ILE A 141 1.67 14.94 -7.21
C ILE A 141 0.72 13.76 -7.21
N LEU A 142 -0.39 13.84 -6.48
CA LEU A 142 -1.38 12.75 -6.46
C LEU A 142 -2.03 12.56 -7.84
N LYS A 143 -2.14 13.62 -8.65
CA LYS A 143 -2.65 13.51 -10.02
C LYS A 143 -1.75 12.68 -10.92
N GLU A 144 -0.42 12.76 -10.75
CA GLU A 144 0.53 11.94 -11.50
C GLU A 144 0.76 10.57 -10.85
N SER A 145 0.59 10.42 -9.54
CA SER A 145 1.00 9.21 -8.82
C SER A 145 -0.14 8.22 -8.50
N LEU A 146 -1.38 8.68 -8.32
CA LEU A 146 -2.47 7.85 -7.76
C LEU A 146 -2.71 6.56 -8.56
N ASN A 147 -2.77 6.67 -9.88
CA ASN A 147 -3.05 5.55 -10.78
C ASN A 147 -1.81 5.07 -11.54
N ALA A 148 -0.62 5.63 -11.26
CA ALA A 148 0.61 5.30 -11.99
C ALA A 148 1.10 3.87 -11.69
N PRO A 149 1.75 3.19 -12.65
CA PRO A 149 2.13 1.78 -12.55
C PRO A 149 2.93 1.42 -11.29
N GLU A 150 3.72 2.35 -10.76
CA GLU A 150 4.55 2.19 -9.57
C GLU A 150 3.77 2.30 -8.24
N CYS A 151 2.49 2.69 -8.30
CA CYS A 151 1.60 2.75 -7.14
C CYS A 151 0.99 1.37 -6.86
N ASP A 152 1.42 0.73 -5.78
CA ASP A 152 1.01 -0.63 -5.42
C ASP A 152 -0.29 -0.69 -4.60
N ALA A 153 -0.54 0.32 -3.77
CA ALA A 153 -1.75 0.43 -2.97
C ALA A 153 -2.15 1.89 -2.71
N ILE A 154 -3.44 2.09 -2.48
CA ILE A 154 -4.02 3.39 -2.12
C ILE A 154 -4.78 3.21 -0.80
N HIS A 155 -4.31 3.88 0.24
CA HIS A 155 -4.94 3.97 1.54
C HIS A 155 -5.74 5.27 1.62
N ILE A 156 -7.05 5.14 1.46
CA ILE A 156 -7.95 6.28 1.38
C ILE A 156 -8.88 6.34 2.59
N THR A 157 -8.92 7.49 3.24
CA THR A 157 -10.02 7.86 4.14
C THR A 157 -11.13 8.48 3.30
N GLU A 158 -12.22 7.75 3.12
CA GLU A 158 -13.39 8.19 2.36
C GLU A 158 -14.30 9.01 3.28
N ILE A 159 -14.45 10.31 2.99
CA ILE A 159 -15.26 11.24 3.79
C ILE A 159 -16.59 11.49 3.08
N ASP A 160 -17.67 11.11 3.75
CA ASP A 160 -19.04 11.27 3.29
C ASP A 160 -19.57 12.64 3.75
N ALA A 161 -19.11 13.70 3.08
CA ALA A 161 -19.51 15.08 3.35
C ALA A 161 -19.43 15.95 2.08
N ASP A 162 -20.36 16.91 1.96
CA ASP A 162 -20.33 17.93 0.93
C ASP A 162 -19.56 19.16 1.44
N ILE A 163 -18.23 19.05 1.36
CA ILE A 163 -17.29 20.10 1.77
C ILE A 163 -16.71 20.73 0.52
N GLU A 164 -16.74 22.06 0.44
CA GLU A 164 -16.14 22.80 -0.65
C GLU A 164 -14.62 22.55 -0.71
N CYS A 165 -14.10 22.24 -1.89
CA CYS A 165 -12.68 21.97 -2.13
C CYS A 165 -12.20 22.74 -3.36
N ASP A 166 -10.94 23.17 -3.35
CA ASP A 166 -10.25 23.77 -4.51
C ASP A 166 -9.20 22.83 -5.12
N THR A 167 -8.83 21.78 -4.38
CA THR A 167 -7.80 20.82 -4.74
C THR A 167 -8.41 19.44 -4.81
N PHE A 168 -8.27 18.78 -5.96
CA PHE A 168 -8.88 17.49 -6.27
C PHE A 168 -7.84 16.48 -6.78
N ILE A 169 -8.13 15.21 -6.60
CA ILE A 169 -7.37 14.08 -7.16
C ILE A 169 -8.22 13.34 -8.21
N PRO A 170 -7.60 12.59 -9.14
CA PRO A 170 -8.36 11.74 -10.06
C PRO A 170 -9.12 10.65 -9.29
N ALA A 171 -10.16 10.10 -9.91
CA ALA A 171 -10.79 8.89 -9.37
C ALA A 171 -9.80 7.71 -9.39
N ILE A 172 -9.95 6.80 -8.42
CA ILE A 172 -9.21 5.54 -8.40
C ILE A 172 -9.68 4.68 -9.57
N ASP A 173 -8.75 4.21 -10.40
CA ASP A 173 -9.07 3.36 -11.54
C ASP A 173 -9.46 1.95 -11.07
N SER A 174 -10.73 1.59 -11.20
CA SER A 174 -11.25 0.29 -10.77
C SER A 174 -10.83 -0.88 -11.67
N SER A 175 -10.29 -0.62 -12.86
CA SER A 175 -9.70 -1.67 -13.71
C SER A 175 -8.31 -2.07 -13.22
N GLU A 176 -7.60 -1.13 -12.60
CA GLU A 176 -6.25 -1.33 -12.05
C GLU A 176 -6.26 -1.66 -10.56
N PHE A 177 -7.27 -1.24 -9.81
CA PHE A 177 -7.32 -1.38 -8.35
C PHE A 177 -8.58 -2.06 -7.84
N GLN A 178 -8.40 -2.96 -6.87
CA GLN A 178 -9.50 -3.64 -6.16
C GLN A 178 -9.47 -3.35 -4.66
N PRO A 179 -10.62 -3.28 -3.98
CA PRO A 179 -10.67 -3.09 -2.53
C PRO A 179 -10.17 -4.33 -1.80
N TRP A 180 -9.15 -4.16 -0.96
CA TRP A 180 -8.60 -5.21 -0.08
C TRP A 180 -9.20 -5.15 1.32
N TYR A 181 -9.34 -3.95 1.86
CA TYR A 181 -9.86 -3.73 3.21
C TYR A 181 -10.80 -2.52 3.19
N SER A 182 -11.91 -2.62 3.92
CA SER A 182 -12.79 -1.48 4.19
C SER A 182 -13.32 -1.56 5.62
N SER A 183 -13.05 -0.51 6.41
CA SER A 183 -13.58 -0.40 7.76
C SER A 183 -15.09 -0.19 7.74
N PHE A 184 -15.77 -0.50 8.84
CA PHE A 184 -17.11 0.02 9.04
C PHE A 184 -17.07 1.56 9.08
N PRO A 185 -18.09 2.25 8.56
CA PRO A 185 -18.20 3.69 8.68
C PRO A 185 -18.28 4.12 10.15
N SER A 186 -17.51 5.13 10.50
CA SER A 186 -17.54 5.84 11.79
C SER A 186 -18.00 7.28 11.59
N ILE A 187 -18.48 7.91 12.66
CA ILE A 187 -18.84 9.32 12.67
C ILE A 187 -17.93 10.01 13.70
N GLU A 188 -17.21 11.04 13.27
CA GLU A 188 -16.40 11.92 14.14
C GLU A 188 -16.64 13.37 13.70
N ASN A 189 -16.88 14.28 14.64
CA ASN A 189 -17.15 15.70 14.34
C ASN A 189 -18.26 15.91 13.29
N LYS A 190 -19.32 15.07 13.34
CA LYS A 190 -20.45 15.05 12.38
C LYS A 190 -20.07 14.63 10.95
N LEU A 191 -18.83 14.19 10.73
CA LEU A 191 -18.36 13.68 9.45
C LEU A 191 -18.33 12.16 9.50
N ARG A 192 -19.11 11.56 8.61
CA ARG A 192 -19.08 10.11 8.40
C ARG A 192 -17.87 9.77 7.53
N HIS A 193 -17.06 8.81 7.94
CA HIS A 193 -15.88 8.38 7.20
C HIS A 193 -15.60 6.88 7.34
N SER A 194 -14.87 6.32 6.39
CA SER A 194 -14.34 4.95 6.44
C SER A 194 -12.92 4.89 5.90
N PHE A 195 -12.13 3.95 6.40
CA PHE A 195 -10.79 3.65 5.89
C PHE A 195 -10.89 2.52 4.89
N THR A 196 -10.45 2.76 3.66
CA THR A 196 -10.44 1.76 2.59
C THR A 196 -9.04 1.64 2.03
N THR A 197 -8.54 0.41 1.87
CA THR A 197 -7.30 0.13 1.13
C THR A 197 -7.67 -0.51 -0.19
N TYR A 198 -7.22 0.11 -1.27
CA TYR A 198 -7.23 -0.44 -2.61
C TYR A 198 -5.84 -0.98 -2.94
N VAL A 199 -5.80 -2.07 -3.70
CA VAL A 199 -4.56 -2.75 -4.06
C VAL A 199 -4.55 -2.95 -5.57
N ARG A 200 -3.40 -2.69 -6.20
CA ARG A 200 -3.25 -2.86 -7.64
C ARG A 200 -3.41 -4.33 -8.02
N VAL A 201 -4.26 -4.58 -9.01
CA VAL A 201 -4.41 -5.88 -9.66
C VAL A 201 -3.21 -6.08 -10.57
N ARG A 202 -2.28 -6.94 -10.17
CA ARG A 202 -1.24 -7.40 -11.08
C ARG A 202 -1.79 -8.61 -11.81
N ASN A 203 -2.09 -8.46 -13.10
CA ASN A 203 -2.28 -9.61 -13.98
C ASN A 203 -0.94 -10.35 -14.06
N SER A 204 -0.73 -11.32 -13.17
CA SER A 204 0.30 -12.32 -13.37
C SER A 204 -0.04 -12.99 -14.69
N GLY A 205 0.69 -12.64 -15.76
CA GLY A 205 0.54 -13.28 -17.06
C GLY A 205 0.73 -14.77 -16.87
N VAL A 206 -0.38 -15.51 -16.86
CA VAL A 206 -0.33 -16.94 -17.13
C VAL A 206 -0.01 -17.01 -18.62
N GLU A 207 1.27 -17.18 -18.95
CA GLU A 207 1.62 -17.56 -20.31
C GLU A 207 0.85 -18.85 -20.65
N PRO A 208 0.24 -18.96 -21.84
CA PRO A 208 -0.48 -20.16 -22.21
C PRO A 208 0.52 -21.31 -22.27
N ILE A 209 0.39 -22.25 -21.32
CA ILE A 209 1.15 -23.50 -21.34
C ILE A 209 0.80 -24.18 -22.67
N SER A 210 1.76 -24.18 -23.58
CA SER A 210 1.72 -24.95 -24.81
C SER A 210 1.42 -26.41 -24.46
N GLN A 211 0.35 -26.94 -25.04
CA GLN A 211 -0.13 -28.29 -24.83
C GLN A 211 1.02 -29.31 -25.02
N THR A 212 1.47 -29.91 -23.93
CA THR A 212 2.13 -31.21 -23.97
C THR A 212 1.43 -32.13 -22.96
N ASN A 213 0.90 -33.23 -23.49
CA ASN A 213 0.11 -34.22 -22.76
C ASN A 213 0.95 -34.91 -21.67
N GLY A 214 0.44 -34.94 -20.44
CA GLY A 214 1.03 -35.72 -19.34
C GLY A 214 0.20 -35.62 -18.04
N VAL A 215 -0.09 -36.76 -17.42
CA VAL A 215 -1.11 -37.01 -16.38
C VAL A 215 -0.56 -36.80 -14.94
N ILE A 216 -1.32 -36.03 -14.11
CA ILE A 216 -1.54 -36.08 -12.61
C ILE A 216 -0.41 -35.61 -11.64
N PRO A 217 -0.64 -35.17 -10.36
CA PRO A 217 -1.85 -34.72 -9.61
C PRO A 217 -1.74 -33.32 -8.92
N GLY A 218 -2.90 -32.75 -8.56
CA GLY A 218 -3.18 -32.04 -7.29
C GLY A 218 -2.23 -30.92 -6.83
N ASN A 219 -2.57 -29.66 -7.13
CA ASN A 219 -1.81 -28.50 -6.67
C ASN A 219 -2.72 -27.38 -6.12
N SER A 220 -3.38 -27.64 -4.99
CA SER A 220 -4.18 -26.64 -4.25
C SER A 220 -3.36 -25.82 -3.23
N LEU A 221 -2.11 -26.21 -2.96
CA LEU A 221 -1.23 -25.55 -1.99
C LEU A 221 -0.46 -24.34 -2.57
N ASP A 222 -0.35 -24.23 -3.88
CA ASP A 222 0.48 -23.18 -4.51
C ASP A 222 -0.27 -21.85 -4.68
N ILE A 223 -1.58 -21.85 -4.94
CA ILE A 223 -2.34 -20.61 -5.19
C ILE A 223 -2.39 -19.70 -3.94
N ALA A 224 -2.66 -20.27 -2.76
CA ALA A 224 -2.70 -19.50 -1.51
C ALA A 224 -1.31 -18.95 -1.10
N LYS A 225 -0.23 -19.70 -1.38
CA LYS A 225 1.15 -19.21 -1.19
C LYS A 225 1.53 -18.12 -2.17
N ILE A 226 0.99 -18.17 -3.39
CA ILE A 226 1.17 -17.15 -4.41
C ILE A 226 0.46 -15.86 -3.97
N GLU A 227 -0.82 -15.89 -3.59
CA GLU A 227 -1.56 -14.69 -3.16
C GLU A 227 -1.01 -14.02 -1.88
N VAL A 228 -0.65 -14.80 -0.85
CA VAL A 228 -0.05 -14.27 0.38
C VAL A 228 1.31 -13.61 0.11
N LYS A 229 2.09 -14.16 -0.84
CA LYS A 229 3.32 -13.50 -1.31
C LYS A 229 3.01 -12.25 -2.13
N THR A 230 1.96 -12.26 -2.95
CA THR A 230 1.57 -11.15 -3.84
C THR A 230 1.24 -9.88 -3.06
N PHE A 231 0.61 -9.97 -1.89
CA PHE A 231 0.21 -8.78 -1.10
C PHE A 231 1.04 -8.53 0.16
N SER A 232 2.14 -9.26 0.34
CA SER A 232 3.08 -9.07 1.46
C SER A 232 3.72 -7.69 1.50
N PHE A 233 3.64 -6.94 0.39
CA PHE A 233 4.07 -5.55 0.32
C PHE A 233 3.18 -4.60 1.12
N LEU A 234 1.95 -4.96 1.52
CA LEU A 234 1.06 -4.10 2.31
C LEU A 234 1.59 -3.89 3.74
N PRO A 235 1.28 -2.76 4.40
CA PRO A 235 1.65 -2.56 5.80
C PRO A 235 1.04 -3.69 6.64
N LYS A 236 1.83 -4.30 7.54
CA LYS A 236 1.39 -5.46 8.34
C LYS A 236 0.02 -5.25 8.98
N MET A 237 -0.22 -4.05 9.53
CA MET A 237 -1.50 -3.69 10.14
C MET A 237 -2.69 -3.65 9.16
N ILE A 238 -2.45 -3.48 7.87
CA ILE A 238 -3.49 -3.49 6.82
C ILE A 238 -3.66 -4.90 6.28
N PHE A 239 -2.55 -5.62 6.08
CA PHE A 239 -2.58 -7.02 5.65
C PHE A 239 -3.42 -7.87 6.62
N GLU A 240 -3.17 -7.75 7.93
CA GLU A 240 -3.88 -8.48 8.99
C GLU A 240 -5.33 -8.01 9.20
N ARG A 241 -5.73 -6.87 8.61
CA ARG A 241 -7.10 -6.36 8.65
C ARG A 241 -8.00 -6.99 7.58
N HIS A 242 -7.46 -7.75 6.62
CA HIS A 242 -8.28 -8.44 5.62
C HIS A 242 -9.35 -9.29 6.30
N GLU A 243 -10.59 -9.22 5.81
CA GLU A 243 -11.74 -9.75 6.56
C GLU A 243 -11.68 -11.27 6.75
N GLU A 244 -11.03 -12.00 5.85
CA GLU A 244 -10.83 -13.44 5.95
C GLU A 244 -10.01 -13.87 7.17
N HIS A 245 -9.13 -13.01 7.69
CA HIS A 245 -8.41 -13.28 8.95
C HIS A 245 -9.36 -13.38 10.16
N LYS A 246 -10.62 -12.93 10.05
CA LYS A 246 -11.66 -13.20 11.07
C LYS A 246 -11.99 -14.69 11.12
N TYR A 247 -12.10 -15.34 9.97
CA TYR A 247 -12.32 -16.78 9.85
C TYR A 247 -11.10 -17.58 10.30
N LEU A 248 -9.91 -17.24 9.80
CA LEU A 248 -8.67 -17.97 10.13
C LEU A 248 -8.37 -17.94 11.63
N ARG A 249 -8.51 -16.79 12.30
CA ARG A 249 -8.32 -16.69 13.76
C ARG A 249 -9.34 -17.47 14.56
N LEU A 250 -10.58 -17.56 14.07
CA LEU A 250 -11.60 -18.38 14.73
C LEU A 250 -11.24 -19.87 14.64
N VAL A 251 -10.76 -20.33 13.48
CA VAL A 251 -10.29 -21.72 13.31
C VAL A 251 -9.12 -22.01 14.23
N GLU A 252 -8.11 -21.14 14.26
CA GLU A 252 -6.95 -21.26 15.16
C GLU A 252 -7.35 -21.32 16.64
N ASP A 253 -8.24 -20.42 17.08
CA ASP A 253 -8.72 -20.39 18.47
C ASP A 253 -9.51 -21.66 18.86
N ILE A 254 -10.31 -22.24 17.95
CA ILE A 254 -10.99 -23.52 18.21
C ILE A 254 -9.98 -24.67 18.32
N ILE A 255 -8.93 -24.68 17.51
CA ILE A 255 -7.89 -25.72 17.57
C ILE A 255 -7.11 -25.62 18.89
N LEU A 256 -6.71 -24.40 19.29
CA LEU A 256 -5.87 -24.19 20.47
C LEU A 256 -6.65 -24.26 21.79
N ASN A 257 -7.86 -23.72 21.83
CA ASN A 257 -8.62 -23.51 23.07
C ASN A 257 -10.01 -24.18 23.07
N GLY A 258 -10.34 -24.96 22.05
CA GLY A 258 -11.63 -25.64 21.95
C GLY A 258 -11.80 -26.74 23.01
N THR A 259 -13.04 -27.02 23.38
CA THR A 259 -13.37 -28.18 24.22
C THR A 259 -13.59 -29.39 23.34
N ALA A 260 -12.84 -30.46 23.60
CA ALA A 260 -13.03 -31.76 22.98
C ALA A 260 -14.39 -32.36 23.42
N LYS A 261 -15.18 -32.84 22.46
CA LYS A 261 -16.47 -33.47 22.70
C LYS A 261 -16.68 -34.64 21.75
N ASP A 262 -17.27 -35.71 22.27
CA ASP A 262 -17.81 -36.76 21.44
C ASP A 262 -18.99 -36.24 20.60
N ASP A 263 -19.19 -36.84 19.44
CA ASP A 263 -20.23 -36.47 18.50
C ASP A 263 -20.99 -37.70 18.01
N ARG A 264 -22.12 -37.46 17.32
CA ARG A 264 -22.99 -38.55 16.84
C ARG A 264 -22.31 -39.48 15.83
N THR A 265 -21.25 -39.01 15.16
CA THR A 265 -20.54 -39.79 14.13
C THR A 265 -19.45 -40.68 14.71
N GLY A 266 -19.03 -40.46 15.97
CA GLY A 266 -17.91 -41.16 16.60
C GLY A 266 -16.53 -40.63 16.18
N THR A 267 -16.46 -39.53 15.43
CA THR A 267 -15.19 -38.89 15.03
C THR A 267 -14.63 -37.99 16.14
N GLY A 268 -15.53 -37.43 16.96
CA GLY A 268 -15.18 -36.39 17.93
C GLY A 268 -15.02 -35.01 17.29
N THR A 269 -15.10 -33.96 18.12
CA THR A 269 -15.01 -32.55 17.68
C THR A 269 -14.27 -31.68 18.68
N MET A 270 -13.62 -30.62 18.19
CA MET A 270 -13.18 -29.48 18.99
C MET A 270 -14.19 -28.35 18.80
N SER A 271 -14.73 -27.81 19.89
CA SER A 271 -15.82 -26.82 19.81
C SER A 271 -15.66 -25.64 20.76
N LYS A 272 -16.20 -24.49 20.35
CA LYS A 272 -16.34 -23.28 21.16
C LYS A 272 -17.76 -22.72 20.98
N PHE A 273 -18.37 -22.24 22.06
CA PHE A 273 -19.74 -21.73 22.04
C PHE A 273 -19.75 -20.19 22.01
N GLY A 274 -20.65 -19.60 21.21
CA GLY A 274 -20.89 -18.14 21.22
C GLY A 274 -19.94 -17.30 20.36
N SER A 275 -19.35 -17.85 19.30
CA SER A 275 -18.48 -17.09 18.39
C SER A 275 -19.26 -16.27 17.36
N GLN A 276 -18.78 -15.07 17.02
CA GLN A 276 -19.40 -14.19 16.02
C GLN A 276 -18.34 -13.62 15.07
N MET A 277 -18.68 -13.54 13.77
CA MET A 277 -17.94 -12.79 12.76
C MET A 277 -18.87 -11.77 12.08
N ARG A 278 -18.31 -10.64 11.64
CA ARG A 278 -19.03 -9.60 10.90
C ARG A 278 -18.20 -9.21 9.68
N PHE A 279 -18.83 -9.06 8.53
CA PHE A 279 -18.19 -8.73 7.25
C PHE A 279 -18.81 -7.45 6.67
N ASN A 280 -18.00 -6.64 6.00
CA ASN A 280 -18.44 -5.38 5.41
C ASN A 280 -18.76 -5.54 3.93
N LEU A 281 -20.06 -5.66 3.62
CA LEU A 281 -20.53 -5.93 2.26
C LEU A 281 -20.56 -4.72 1.32
N ARG A 282 -20.08 -3.54 1.75
CA ARG A 282 -20.17 -2.32 0.95
C ARG A 282 -19.26 -2.32 -0.28
N LYS A 283 -18.15 -3.05 -0.22
CA LYS A 283 -17.05 -3.00 -1.21
C LYS A 283 -16.64 -4.37 -1.74
N SER A 284 -16.92 -5.44 -1.00
CA SER A 284 -16.59 -6.81 -1.41
C SER A 284 -17.63 -7.81 -0.89
N PHE A 285 -17.61 -9.02 -1.45
CA PHE A 285 -18.39 -10.16 -0.98
C PHE A 285 -17.45 -11.15 -0.26
N PRO A 286 -17.73 -11.57 0.98
CA PRO A 286 -16.81 -12.36 1.80
C PRO A 286 -16.82 -13.84 1.39
N LEU A 287 -16.40 -14.11 0.16
CA LEU A 287 -16.11 -15.47 -0.30
C LEU A 287 -14.70 -15.84 0.19
N LEU A 288 -14.61 -16.88 1.01
CA LEU A 288 -13.32 -17.38 1.51
C LEU A 288 -12.48 -17.87 0.34
N THR A 289 -11.22 -17.44 0.26
CA THR A 289 -10.29 -17.82 -0.82
C THR A 289 -9.19 -18.77 -0.35
N THR A 290 -9.04 -18.95 0.96
CA THR A 290 -8.03 -19.83 1.58
C THR A 290 -8.29 -21.33 1.43
N LYS A 291 -9.35 -21.72 0.73
CA LYS A 291 -9.71 -23.12 0.43
C LYS A 291 -9.90 -23.31 -1.07
N ALA A 292 -9.24 -24.33 -1.62
CA ALA A 292 -9.44 -24.83 -2.98
C ALA A 292 -10.54 -25.88 -3.06
#